data_AF-A0A662RLS1-F1
#
_entry.id   AF-A0A662RLS1-F1
#
_cell.length_a   1.000
_cell.length_b   1.000
_cell.length_c   1.000
_cell.angle_alpha   90.00
_cell.angle_beta   90.00
_cell.angle_gamma   90.00
#
_symmetry.space_group_name_H-M   'P 1'
#
loop_
_entity.id
_entity.type
_entity.pdbx_description
1 polymer ?
#
loop_
_entity_poly.entity_id
_entity_poly.type
_entity_poly.pdbx_seq_one_letter_code
_entity_poly.pdbx_strand_id
1 'polypeptide(L)'
;MGYVPCRFLDYEPHYDAELRTAAPDFPHVRYWHRTKVPFEGAPRNVQFCRKRGRIAGIFQCYTGELECYEPVENAEAGGEKKKWKK
;
A
#
# COMPACT_ATOMS: atom_id res chain seq x y z
N MET A 1 7.99 -9.09 -21.02
CA MET A 1 7.51 -7.83 -20.42
C MET A 1 8.30 -7.61 -19.15
N GLY A 2 9.10 -6.55 -19.09
CA GLY A 2 9.80 -6.20 -17.84
C GLY A 2 8.79 -5.63 -16.85
N TYR A 3 8.82 -6.12 -15.62
CA TYR A 3 8.02 -5.57 -14.54
C TYR A 3 8.61 -4.22 -14.14
N VAL A 4 7.92 -3.12 -14.45
CA VAL A 4 8.39 -1.77 -14.12
C VAL A 4 7.79 -1.35 -12.79
N PRO A 5 8.59 -1.12 -11.73
CA PRO A 5 8.06 -0.69 -10.44
C PRO A 5 7.42 0.70 -10.55
N CYS A 6 6.35 0.94 -9.78
CA CYS A 6 5.81 2.28 -9.64
C CYS A 6 6.85 3.27 -9.11
N ARG A 7 6.78 4.49 -9.63
CA ARG A 7 7.69 5.60 -9.32
C ARG A 7 7.77 5.99 -7.84
N PHE A 8 6.70 5.73 -7.08
CA PHE A 8 6.56 6.17 -5.69
C PHE A 8 6.71 5.04 -4.66
N LEU A 9 7.17 3.86 -5.07
CA LEU A 9 7.42 2.77 -4.12
C LEU A 9 8.40 3.20 -3.05
N ASP A 10 8.00 2.97 -1.80
CA ASP A 10 8.83 3.25 -0.65
C ASP A 10 9.55 1.99 -0.20
N TYR A 11 10.87 2.12 -0.05
CA TYR A 11 11.77 1.07 0.42
C TYR A 11 12.56 1.51 1.65
N GLU A 12 12.09 2.53 2.36
CA GLU A 12 12.76 3.02 3.56
C GLU A 12 12.40 2.16 4.80
N PRO A 13 13.37 1.90 5.69
CA PRO A 13 13.24 0.95 6.80
C PRO A 13 12.49 1.51 8.02
N HIS A 14 11.54 2.43 7.83
CA HIS A 14 10.74 2.98 8.93
C HIS A 14 9.46 2.17 9.24
N TYR A 15 9.21 1.09 8.50
CA TYR A 15 8.09 0.19 8.74
C TYR A 15 8.51 -1.02 9.57
N ASP A 16 7.60 -1.52 10.41
CA ASP A 16 7.74 -2.82 11.10
C ASP A 16 7.53 -3.98 10.10
N ALA A 17 8.42 -4.06 9.11
CA ALA A 17 8.39 -5.02 8.02
C ALA A 17 9.81 -5.27 7.48
N GLU A 18 10.02 -6.45 6.91
CA GLU A 18 11.29 -6.84 6.31
C GLU A 18 11.23 -6.67 4.80
N LEU A 19 12.20 -5.95 4.22
CA LEU A 19 12.28 -5.81 2.77
C LEU A 19 12.87 -7.08 2.14
N ARG A 20 12.07 -7.77 1.33
CA ARG A 20 12.44 -9.01 0.64
C ARG A 20 12.32 -8.87 -0.87
N THR A 21 12.90 -9.82 -1.60
CA THR A 21 12.80 -9.93 -3.07
C THR A 21 12.02 -11.18 -3.46
N ALA A 22 11.27 -11.14 -4.56
CA ALA A 22 10.54 -12.30 -5.09
C ALA A 22 11.45 -13.24 -5.92
N ALA A 23 12.73 -13.33 -5.55
CA ALA A 23 13.67 -14.29 -6.14
C ALA A 23 13.29 -15.73 -5.76
N PRO A 24 13.54 -16.73 -6.64
CA PRO A 24 14.28 -16.62 -7.91
C PRO A 24 13.44 -16.18 -9.11
N ASP A 25 12.11 -16.23 -9.03
CA ASP A 25 11.21 -16.02 -10.18
C ASP A 25 11.23 -14.56 -10.68
N PHE A 26 11.19 -13.59 -9.75
CA PHE A 26 11.22 -12.15 -10.05
C PHE A 26 12.21 -11.42 -9.13
N PRO A 27 13.53 -11.50 -9.40
CA PRO A 27 14.56 -10.94 -8.51
C PRO A 27 14.55 -9.40 -8.43
N HIS A 28 13.94 -8.74 -9.41
CA HIS A 28 13.79 -7.28 -9.47
C HIS A 28 12.53 -6.78 -8.72
N VAL A 29 11.64 -7.68 -8.32
CA VAL A 29 10.43 -7.35 -7.56
C VAL A 29 10.76 -7.36 -6.07
N ARG A 30 10.65 -6.20 -5.44
CA ARG A 30 10.91 -5.98 -4.01
C ARG A 30 9.59 -5.74 -3.28
N TYR A 31 9.46 -6.29 -2.08
CA TYR A 31 8.25 -6.16 -1.29
C TYR A 31 8.55 -6.17 0.21
N TRP A 32 7.62 -5.63 0.98
CA TRP A 32 7.68 -5.63 2.44
C TRP A 32 6.93 -6.84 2.99
N HIS A 33 7.64 -7.64 3.79
CA HIS A 33 7.07 -8.74 4.55
C HIS A 33 6.81 -8.29 5.98
N ARG A 34 5.54 -8.16 6.35
CA ARG A 34 5.15 -7.80 7.70
C ARG A 34 5.24 -9.02 8.62
N THR A 35 6.09 -8.89 9.64
CA THR A 35 6.19 -9.87 10.73
C THR A 35 4.94 -9.82 11.61
N LYS A 36 4.40 -8.62 11.84
CA LYS A 36 3.16 -8.39 12.61
C LYS A 36 2.05 -7.78 11.75
N VAL A 37 0.92 -8.50 11.67
CA VAL A 37 -0.31 -8.04 11.01
C VAL A 37 -1.30 -7.46 12.02
N PRO A 38 -2.12 -6.47 11.64
CA PRO A 38 -3.02 -5.79 12.57
C PRO A 38 -4.30 -6.60 12.85
N PHE A 39 -4.64 -7.56 11.99
CA PHE A 39 -5.78 -8.47 12.14
C PHE A 39 -5.51 -9.78 11.39
N GLU A 40 -6.23 -10.84 11.78
CA GLU A 40 -6.16 -12.14 11.13
C GLU A 40 -6.66 -12.07 9.69
N GLY A 41 -5.87 -12.56 8.74
CA GLY A 41 -6.17 -12.45 7.30
C GLY A 41 -5.63 -11.18 6.61
N ALA A 42 -4.98 -10.26 7.34
CA ALA A 42 -4.34 -9.12 6.68
C ALA A 42 -3.14 -9.57 5.82
N PRO A 43 -2.89 -8.92 4.67
CA PRO A 43 -1.79 -9.27 3.80
C PRO A 43 -0.45 -9.01 4.50
N ARG A 44 0.39 -10.05 4.54
CA ARG A 44 1.77 -9.98 5.04
C ARG A 44 2.72 -9.39 4.01
N ASN A 45 2.55 -9.76 2.74
CA ASN A 45 3.38 -9.28 1.64
C ASN A 45 2.72 -8.06 1.01
N VAL A 46 3.30 -6.89 1.23
CA VAL A 46 2.72 -5.61 0.81
C VAL A 46 3.78 -4.73 0.16
N GLN A 47 3.34 -3.66 -0.50
CA GLN A 47 4.21 -2.56 -0.89
C GLN A 47 3.73 -1.28 -0.23
N PHE A 48 4.66 -0.40 0.13
CA PHE A 48 4.35 0.92 0.66
C PHE A 48 4.68 1.99 -0.38
N CYS A 49 4.01 3.13 -0.28
CA CYS A 49 4.22 4.24 -1.18
C CYS A 49 4.53 5.52 -0.40
N ARG A 50 5.50 6.30 -0.90
CA ARG A 50 5.98 7.54 -0.29
C ARG A 50 4.91 8.62 -0.17
N LYS A 51 3.95 8.65 -1.09
CA LYS A 51 2.87 9.64 -1.13
C LYS A 51 1.79 9.44 -0.07
N ARG A 52 1.88 8.37 0.75
CA ARG A 52 0.86 7.79 1.66
C ARG A 52 0.08 6.66 0.97
N GLY A 53 0.05 5.48 1.60
CA GLY A 53 -0.72 4.32 1.12
C GLY A 53 -0.05 2.95 1.32
N ARG A 54 -0.81 1.88 1.08
CA ARG A 54 -0.40 0.47 1.09
C ARG A 54 -0.97 -0.23 -0.13
N ILE A 55 -0.17 -1.02 -0.81
CA ILE A 55 -0.62 -1.91 -1.89
C ILE A 55 -0.61 -3.33 -1.35
N ALA A 56 -1.78 -3.97 -1.36
CA ALA A 56 -1.98 -5.32 -0.81
C ALA A 56 -1.39 -6.44 -1.70
N GLY A 57 -0.82 -6.10 -2.86
CA GLY A 57 -0.19 -7.06 -3.77
C GLY A 57 1.18 -6.59 -4.26
N ILE A 58 2.15 -7.51 -4.28
CA ILE A 58 3.53 -7.23 -4.64
C ILE A 58 3.75 -7.05 -6.15
N PHE A 59 2.86 -7.59 -6.98
CA PHE A 59 2.93 -7.45 -8.44
C PHE A 59 2.03 -6.33 -8.98
N GLN A 60 1.07 -5.84 -8.18
CA GLN A 60 0.08 -4.86 -8.63
C GLN A 60 0.76 -3.57 -9.13
N CYS A 61 1.82 -3.11 -8.44
CA CYS A 61 2.58 -1.92 -8.85
C CYS A 61 3.64 -2.16 -9.93
N TYR A 62 3.73 -3.38 -10.45
CA TYR A 62 4.75 -3.79 -11.43
C TYR A 62 4.15 -4.12 -12.81
N THR A 63 2.84 -4.31 -12.88
CA THR A 63 2.08 -4.63 -14.10
C THR A 63 1.45 -3.41 -14.78
N GLY A 64 1.56 -2.23 -14.17
CA GLY A 64 1.07 -0.94 -14.65
C GLY A 64 1.25 0.10 -13.54
N GLU A 65 1.58 1.35 -13.89
CA GLU A 65 1.70 2.42 -12.90
C GLU A 65 0.35 2.61 -12.19
N LEU A 66 0.24 2.13 -10.95
CA LEU A 66 -0.91 2.38 -10.10
C LEU A 66 -0.66 3.67 -9.31
N GLU A 67 -1.65 4.55 -9.32
CA GLU A 67 -1.68 5.68 -8.40
C GLU A 67 -1.75 5.16 -6.97
N CYS A 68 -0.85 5.63 -6.11
CA CYS A 68 -0.88 5.28 -4.71
C CYS A 68 -2.14 5.85 -4.08
N TYR A 69 -2.98 4.99 -3.52
CA TYR A 69 -4.15 5.42 -2.75
C TYR A 69 -3.71 6.29 -1.58
N GLU A 70 -3.94 7.61 -1.67
CA GLU A 70 -3.92 8.49 -0.52
C GLU A 70 -4.91 7.95 0.52
N PRO A 71 -4.53 7.79 1.80
CA PRO A 71 -5.53 7.62 2.84
C PRO A 71 -6.40 8.87 2.75
N VAL A 72 -7.69 8.69 2.48
CA VAL A 72 -8.65 9.79 2.57
C VAL A 72 -8.54 10.32 3.99
N GLU A 73 -7.87 11.46 4.16
CA GLU A 73 -7.86 12.20 5.40
C GLU A 73 -9.29 12.75 5.50
N ASN A 74 -10.22 11.95 6.03
CA ASN A 74 -11.60 12.39 6.22
C ASN A 74 -11.64 13.29 7.46
N ALA A 75 -10.95 14.42 7.38
CA ALA A 75 -11.18 15.58 8.21
C ALA A 75 -12.19 16.47 7.46
N GLU A 76 -13.46 16.05 7.55
CA GLU A 76 -14.66 16.89 7.61
C GLU A 76 -14.85 18.02 6.56
N ALA A 77 -15.66 17.79 5.52
CA ALA A 77 -16.36 18.86 4.80
C ALA A 77 -17.59 18.37 4.02
N GLY A 78 -18.80 18.62 4.56
CA GLY A 78 -20.06 18.39 3.86
C GLY A 78 -21.25 18.42 4.82
N GLY A 79 -21.56 19.59 5.36
CA GLY A 79 -22.57 19.73 6.41
C GLY A 79 -23.99 19.39 5.96
N GLU A 80 -24.74 18.73 6.84
CA GLU A 80 -26.18 18.97 6.91
C GLU A 80 -26.62 18.99 8.38
N LYS A 81 -26.90 20.22 8.83
CA LYS A 81 -27.50 20.50 10.13
C LYS A 81 -28.92 19.93 10.14
N LYS A 82 -29.20 19.11 11.16
CA LYS A 82 -30.48 18.91 11.85
C LYS A 82 -31.76 19.03 11.01
N LYS A 83 -32.51 17.93 10.91
CA LYS A 83 -33.97 17.97 11.03
C LYS A 83 -34.50 16.80 11.84
N TRP A 84 -34.70 17.05 13.13
CA TRP A 84 -35.80 16.43 13.87
C TRP A 84 -37.11 17.06 13.37
N LYS A 85 -38.01 16.25 12.83
CA LYS A 85 -39.42 16.57 12.57
C LYS A 85 -40.09 15.26 12.17
N LYS A 86 -41.16 14.77 12.77
CA LYS A 86 -42.02 15.12 13.91
C LYS A 86 -42.79 13.84 14.22
#